data_AF-A0A654CEV6-F1
#
_entry.id   AF-A0A654CEV6-F1
#
_cell.length_a   1.000
_cell.length_b   1.000
_cell.length_c   1.000
_cell.angle_alpha   90.00
_cell.angle_beta   90.00
_cell.angle_gamma   90.00
#
_symmetry.space_group_name_H-M   'P 1'
#
loop_
_entity.id
_entity.type
_entity.pdbx_description
1 polymer ?
#
loop_
_entity_poly.entity_id
_entity_poly.type
_entity_poly.pdbx_seq_one_letter_code
_entity_poly.pdbx_strand_id
1 'polypeptide(L)' 'MKLETFPARGVARDDLLPGLQVTHFRKRAIIAYMLEPEGVSIVGVFYGGQDYEAALASDDDE' A
#
# COMPACT_ATOMS: atom_id res chain seq x y z
N MET A 1 -0.77 -12.20 9.27
CA MET A 1 -1.30 -12.29 7.90
C MET A 1 -0.12 -12.27 6.95
N LYS A 2 -0.15 -13.06 5.87
CA LYS A 2 0.90 -13.09 4.85
C LYS A 2 0.32 -12.50 3.55
N LEU A 3 1.04 -11.55 2.96
CA LEU A 3 0.64 -10.84 1.74
C LEU A 3 0.46 -11.81 0.55
N GLU A 4 1.34 -12.79 0.42
CA GLU A 4 1.31 -13.82 -0.64
C GLU A 4 0.00 -14.63 -0.70
N THR A 5 -0.66 -14.88 0.44
CA THR A 5 -1.81 -15.79 0.50
C THR A 5 -3.13 -15.05 0.32
N PHE A 6 -3.21 -13.80 0.79
CA PHE A 6 -4.43 -13.01 0.79
C PHE A 6 -4.14 -11.54 0.47
N PRO A 7 -3.66 -11.23 -0.75
CA PRO A 7 -3.29 -9.86 -1.11
C PRO A 7 -4.51 -8.92 -1.16
N ALA A 8 -5.71 -9.43 -1.43
CA ALA A 8 -6.94 -8.63 -1.41
C ALA A 8 -7.44 -8.24 0.00
N ARG A 9 -6.73 -8.62 1.08
CA ARG A 9 -7.07 -8.23 2.46
C ARG A 9 -6.35 -6.96 2.94
N GLY A 10 -5.60 -6.29 2.06
CA GLY A 10 -5.13 -4.94 2.33
C GLY A 10 -6.28 -3.98 2.64
N VAL A 11 -5.93 -2.84 3.22
CA VAL A 11 -6.84 -1.70 3.28
C VAL A 11 -6.71 -0.97 1.95
N ALA A 12 -7.82 -0.84 1.22
CA ALA A 12 -7.86 -0.05 0.00
C ALA A 12 -7.63 1.43 0.36
N ARG A 13 -6.71 2.07 -0.36
CA ARG A 13 -6.41 3.51 -0.27
C ARG A 13 -6.59 4.18 -1.62
N ASP A 14 -7.77 3.93 -2.20
CA ASP A 14 -8.20 4.55 -3.47
C ASP A 14 -8.29 6.08 -3.37
N ASP A 15 -8.33 6.62 -2.15
CA ASP A 15 -8.23 8.06 -1.85
C ASP A 15 -6.83 8.65 -2.09
N LEU A 16 -5.78 7.83 -2.10
CA LEU A 16 -4.41 8.26 -2.40
C LEU A 16 -4.02 7.90 -3.83
N LEU A 17 -4.34 6.67 -4.25
CA LEU A 17 -4.06 6.18 -5.59
C LEU A 17 -5.06 5.06 -5.93
N PRO A 18 -5.78 5.13 -7.07
CA PRO A 18 -6.74 4.11 -7.44
C PRO A 18 -6.11 2.72 -7.52
N GLY A 19 -6.68 1.73 -6.83
CA GLY A 19 -6.17 0.35 -6.79
C GLY A 19 -5.10 0.08 -5.75
N LEU A 20 -4.71 1.10 -4.96
CA LEU A 20 -3.72 0.98 -3.91
C LEU A 20 -4.24 0.18 -2.72
N GLN A 21 -3.42 -0.73 -2.23
CA GLN A 21 -3.64 -1.51 -1.03
C GLN A 21 -2.50 -1.29 -0.04
N VAL A 22 -2.82 -1.16 1.24
CA VAL A 22 -1.82 -1.06 2.31
C VAL A 22 -2.00 -2.16 3.34
N THR A 23 -0.89 -2.65 3.89
CA THR A 23 -0.91 -3.63 4.99
C THR A 23 0.15 -3.35 6.04
N HIS A 24 -0.19 -3.62 7.30
CA HIS A 24 0.74 -3.46 8.41
C HIS A 24 1.60 -4.72 8.57
N PHE A 25 2.91 -4.54 8.53
CA PHE A 25 3.88 -5.60 8.75
C PHE A 25 4.64 -5.38 10.05
N ARG A 26 4.61 -6.41 10.92
CA ARG A 26 5.34 -6.44 12.21
C ARG A 26 5.18 -5.17 13.06
N LYS A 27 4.00 -4.54 13.03
CA LYS A 27 3.61 -3.34 13.80
C LYS A 27 4.40 -2.05 13.49
N ARG A 28 5.44 -2.10 12.67
CA ARG A 28 6.36 -0.97 12.46
C ARG A 28 6.56 -0.60 11.00
N ALA A 29 6.14 -1.47 10.09
CA ALA A 29 6.20 -1.22 8.66
C ALA A 29 4.80 -1.18 8.07
N ILE A 30 4.60 -0.32 7.08
CA ILE A 30 3.48 -0.32 6.16
C ILE A 30 4.03 -0.71 4.79
N ILE A 31 3.36 -1.66 4.15
CA ILE A 31 3.66 -2.07 2.78
C ILE A 31 2.51 -1.59 1.91
N ALA A 32 2.83 -0.73 0.94
CA ALA A 32 1.93 -0.22 -0.06
C ALA A 32 2.14 -1.00 -1.37
N TYR A 33 1.06 -1.51 -1.96
CA TYR A 33 1.13 -2.35 -3.14
C TYR A 33 -0.14 -2.24 -4.00
N MET A 34 -0.02 -2.59 -5.26
CA MET A 34 -1.13 -2.73 -6.20
C MET A 34 -1.47 -4.21 -6.38
N LEU A 35 -2.76 -4.52 -6.55
CA LEU A 35 -3.20 -5.85 -6.94
C LEU A 35 -3.07 -6.01 -8.47
N GLU A 36 -2.40 -7.06 -8.89
CA GLU A 36 -2.24 -7.44 -10.29
C GLU A 36 -2.85 -8.84 -10.53
N PRO A 37 -3.19 -9.21 -11.77
CA PRO A 37 -3.78 -10.53 -12.07
C PRO A 37 -2.91 -11.71 -11.63
N GLU A 38 -1.58 -11.56 -11.69
CA GLU A 38 -0.61 -12.61 -11.39
C GLU A 38 0.06 -12.42 -10.02
N GLY A 39 -0.27 -11.37 -9.26
CA GLY A 39 0.38 -11.10 -7.98
C GLY A 39 0.17 -9.70 -7.42
N VAL A 40 1.23 -9.12 -6.88
CA VAL A 40 1.23 -7.76 -6.33
C VAL A 40 2.46 -6.99 -6.74
N SER A 41 2.28 -5.71 -7.03
CA SER A 41 3.37 -4.77 -7.29
C SER A 41 3.62 -3.95 -6.04
N ILE A 42 4.79 -4.08 -5.39
CA ILE A 42 5.11 -3.28 -4.22
C ILE A 42 5.48 -1.87 -4.67
N VAL A 43 4.68 -0.88 -4.25
CA VAL A 43 4.88 0.54 -4.57
C VAL A 43 5.81 1.18 -3.54
N GLY A 44 5.74 0.75 -2.28
CA GLY A 44 6.57 1.31 -1.22
C GLY A 44 6.55 0.50 0.07
N VAL A 45 7.62 0.64 0.85
CA VAL A 45 7.73 0.11 2.20
C VAL A 45 8.15 1.24 3.14
N PHE A 46 7.30 1.56 4.09
CA PHE A 46 7.43 2.69 4.99
C PHE A 46 7.63 2.18 6.41
N TYR A 47 8.66 2.65 7.11
CA TYR A 47 9.02 2.18 8.44
C TYR A 47 9.05 3.31 9.46
N GLY A 48 8.76 2.99 10.72
CA GLY A 48 9.09 3.88 11.84
C GLY A 48 8.28 5.18 11.90
N GLY A 49 7.03 5.16 11.41
CA GLY A 49 6.16 6.34 11.41
C GLY A 49 6.36 7.27 10.22
N GLN A 50 7.05 6.82 9.17
CA GLN A 50 7.04 7.51 7.88
C GLN A 50 5.60 7.73 7.42
N ASP A 51 5.31 8.97 7.02
CA ASP A 51 4.02 9.36 6.47
C ASP A 51 3.93 8.88 5.02
N TYR A 52 3.37 7.69 4.85
CA TYR A 52 3.16 7.12 3.53
C TYR A 52 2.05 7.83 2.77
N GLU A 53 1.13 8.51 3.46
CA GLU A 53 0.02 9.20 2.81
C GLU A 53 0.55 10.42 2.08
N ALA A 54 1.38 11.23 2.74
CA ALA A 54 2.07 12.35 2.09
C ALA A 54 3.02 11.90 0.96
N ALA A 55 3.59 10.69 1.06
CA ALA A 55 4.50 10.16 0.04
C ALA A 55 3.78 9.54 -1.17
N LEU A 56 2.52 9.13 -1.01
CA LEU A 56 1.72 8.46 -2.05
C LEU A 56 0.57 9.33 -2.58
N ALA A 57 0.22 10.41 -1.90
CA ALA A 57 -0.69 11.41 -2.43
C ALA A 57 -0.12 11.88 -3.77
N SER A 58 -0.78 11.51 -4.87
CA SER A 58 -0.52 12.11 -6.16
C SER A 58 -0.85 13.60 -6.07
N ASP A 59 0.01 14.45 -6.66
CA ASP A 59 -0.36 15.82 -7.04
C ASP A 59 -1.41 15.73 -8.18
N ASP A 60 -2.61 15.20 -7.90
CA ASP A 60 -3.78 15.26 -8.80
C ASP A 60 -4.40 16.68 -8.76
N ASP A 61 -3.55 17.70 -8.85
CA ASP A 61 -3.89 19.10 -9.12
C ASP A 61 -3.19 19.52 -10.43
N GLU A 62 -3.56 18.92 -11.57
CA GLU A 62 -3.51 19.60 -12.89
C GLU A 62 -4.61 19.13 -13.85
#